data_AF-A0A957LY53-F1
#
_entry.id   AF-A0A957LY53-F1
#
_cell.length_a   1.000
_cell.length_b   1.000
_cell.length_c   1.000
_cell.angle_alpha   90.00
_cell.angle_beta   90.00
_cell.angle_gamma   90.00
#
_symmetry.space_group_name_H-M   'P 1'
#
loop_
_entity.id
_entity.type
_entity.pdbx_description
1 polymer ?
#
loop_
_entity_poly.entity_id
_entity_poly.type
_entity_poly.pdbx_seq_one_letter_code
_entity_poly.pdbx_strand_id
1 'polypeptide(L)'
;MEANVVGLDQVDLTQKLSRKAYKKTKKALLQRLYELERECFERGVPVIIVFEGWDAAGKGTSIRELTARLDPRGFKVLATQASRTHEKLKPWLWRFWMDIPRRGQMAIFDRSWYGRVLVERVQSLTSLPDWIRAYEEINGFERTLTDDGTVIIKFWLHISKQEQLRRFARLTGNPETAWQVTAEDWENHRRYDDYMAAVEDMLANTHTEYGPWVVVPATSRHVKSYLLLTTLIARLEAALGFDVTAWPSAEELQAERKQNVKQEAKRAGEKEPSKQDRKDAAAAKSTKLAKRKNAAKAKSSAKSGKSAKDGSRSGAKADPAKKSASDQGESVTEARNHAGKE
;
A
#
# COMPACT_ATOMS: atom_id res chain seq x y z
N MET A 1 -23.22 -4.90 16.54
CA MET A 1 -22.86 -6.05 15.69
C MET A 1 -21.75 -6.78 16.40
N GLU A 2 -22.02 -7.98 16.91
CA GLU A 2 -21.02 -8.83 17.54
C GLU A 2 -20.09 -9.37 16.46
N ALA A 3 -18.81 -9.02 16.54
CA ALA A 3 -17.78 -9.56 15.66
C ALA A 3 -17.20 -10.81 16.30
N ASN A 4 -17.82 -11.97 16.04
CA ASN A 4 -17.16 -13.26 16.31
C ASN A 4 -15.75 -13.23 15.71
N VAL A 5 -14.77 -13.77 16.42
CA VAL A 5 -13.40 -13.92 15.89
C VAL A 5 -13.43 -14.98 14.79
N VAL A 6 -13.64 -14.52 13.55
CA VAL A 6 -13.67 -15.36 12.36
C VAL A 6 -12.30 -16.03 12.21
N GLY A 7 -12.30 -17.37 12.17
CA GLY A 7 -11.09 -18.16 11.93
C GLY A 7 -10.43 -17.75 10.62
N LEU A 8 -9.09 -17.79 10.56
CA LEU A 8 -8.37 -17.27 9.39
C LEU A 8 -8.61 -18.11 8.12
N ASP A 9 -9.00 -19.37 8.31
CA ASP A 9 -9.51 -20.30 7.29
C ASP A 9 -10.81 -19.84 6.62
N GLN A 10 -11.69 -19.15 7.36
CA GLN A 10 -13.02 -18.71 6.91
C GLN A 10 -12.98 -17.39 6.12
N VAL A 11 -11.81 -16.74 6.03
CA VAL A 11 -11.66 -15.43 5.37
C VAL A 11 -11.64 -15.60 3.85
N ASP A 12 -12.65 -15.06 3.14
CA ASP A 12 -12.65 -15.10 1.67
C ASP A 12 -11.53 -14.24 1.06
N LEU A 13 -10.41 -14.91 0.75
CA LEU A 13 -9.27 -14.34 0.05
C LEU A 13 -9.47 -14.21 -1.46
N THR A 14 -10.62 -14.63 -2.03
CA THR A 14 -10.91 -14.60 -3.46
C THR A 14 -11.56 -13.29 -3.93
N GLN A 15 -12.10 -12.47 -3.02
CA GLN A 15 -12.78 -11.19 -3.27
C GLN A 15 -12.02 -10.28 -4.24
N LYS A 16 -12.72 -9.71 -5.24
CA LYS A 16 -12.12 -8.88 -6.30
C LYS A 16 -12.93 -7.62 -6.59
N LEU A 17 -12.36 -6.46 -6.28
CA LEU A 17 -12.89 -5.14 -6.64
C LEU A 17 -12.06 -4.55 -7.80
N SER A 18 -12.72 -4.12 -8.88
CA SER A 18 -12.02 -3.56 -10.04
C SER A 18 -11.45 -2.17 -9.78
N ARG A 19 -10.31 -1.83 -10.40
CA ARG A 19 -9.67 -0.49 -10.32
C ARG A 19 -10.62 0.65 -10.70
N LYS A 20 -11.56 0.41 -11.63
CA LYS A 20 -12.60 1.38 -12.02
C LYS A 20 -13.63 1.59 -10.91
N ALA A 21 -14.16 0.50 -10.33
CA ALA A 21 -15.12 0.58 -9.22
C ALA A 21 -14.51 1.25 -7.99
N TYR A 22 -13.32 0.81 -7.56
CA TYR A 22 -12.60 1.44 -6.43
C TYR A 22 -12.29 2.93 -6.66
N LYS A 23 -11.94 3.34 -7.89
CA LYS A 23 -11.69 4.76 -8.20
C LYS A 23 -12.96 5.62 -8.09
N LYS A 24 -14.18 5.05 -8.24
CA LYS A 24 -15.45 5.77 -8.06
C LYS A 24 -15.63 6.25 -6.62
N THR A 25 -15.37 5.38 -5.64
CA THR A 25 -15.55 5.67 -4.20
C THR A 25 -14.32 6.30 -3.54
N LYS A 26 -13.10 5.96 -3.97
CA LYS A 26 -11.85 6.39 -3.29
C LYS A 26 -11.76 7.90 -2.99
N LYS A 27 -12.24 8.78 -3.89
CA LYS A 27 -12.18 10.24 -3.63
C LYS A 27 -13.02 10.62 -2.41
N ALA A 28 -14.24 10.09 -2.30
CA ALA A 28 -15.15 10.39 -1.21
C ALA A 28 -14.63 9.79 0.11
N LEU A 29 -14.13 8.55 0.09
CA LEU A 29 -13.52 7.91 1.27
C LEU A 29 -12.36 8.74 1.85
N LEU A 30 -11.38 9.11 1.02
CA LEU A 30 -10.22 9.88 1.51
C LEU A 30 -10.58 11.31 1.91
N GLN A 31 -11.65 11.88 1.35
CA GLN A 31 -12.17 13.19 1.76
C GLN A 31 -12.83 13.09 3.14
N ARG A 32 -13.72 12.10 3.35
CA ARG A 32 -14.37 11.85 4.63
C ARG A 32 -13.38 11.50 5.74
N LEU A 33 -12.33 10.74 5.42
CA LEU A 33 -11.28 10.42 6.39
C LEU A 33 -10.47 11.66 6.82
N TYR A 34 -10.19 12.61 5.91
CA TYR A 34 -9.55 13.88 6.24
C TYR A 34 -10.45 14.79 7.11
N GLU A 35 -11.76 14.78 6.87
CA GLU A 35 -12.73 15.46 7.74
C GLU A 35 -12.74 14.86 9.15
N LEU A 36 -12.70 13.53 9.27
CA LEU A 36 -12.67 12.84 10.56
C LEU A 36 -11.35 13.04 11.31
N GLU A 37 -10.21 13.17 10.61
CA GLU A 37 -8.95 13.59 11.23
C GLU A 37 -9.06 14.98 11.87
N ARG A 38 -9.66 15.94 11.16
CA ARG A 38 -9.90 17.28 11.71
C ARG A 38 -10.84 17.26 12.91
N GLU A 39 -11.92 16.50 12.87
CA GLU A 39 -12.85 16.35 14.00
C GLU A 39 -12.17 15.69 15.20
N CYS A 40 -11.27 14.72 15.00
CA CYS A 40 -10.44 14.18 16.08
C CYS A 40 -9.54 15.26 16.69
N PHE A 41 -8.86 16.04 15.86
CA PHE A 41 -7.97 17.13 16.31
C PHE A 41 -8.72 18.22 17.07
N GLU A 42 -9.82 18.73 16.51
CA GLU A 42 -10.61 19.83 17.06
C GLU A 42 -11.35 19.44 18.35
N ARG A 43 -11.66 18.15 18.55
CA ARG A 43 -12.25 17.60 19.78
C ARG A 43 -11.22 17.02 20.76
N GLY A 44 -9.93 16.99 20.41
CA GLY A 44 -8.88 16.42 21.25
C GLY A 44 -8.91 14.90 21.40
N VAL A 45 -9.56 14.16 20.51
CA VAL A 45 -9.64 12.68 20.54
C VAL A 45 -8.35 12.06 19.99
N PRO A 46 -7.55 11.34 20.80
CA PRO A 46 -6.38 10.62 20.29
C PRO A 46 -6.80 9.32 19.60
N VAL A 47 -6.07 8.92 18.55
CA VAL A 47 -6.38 7.72 17.74
C VAL A 47 -5.13 6.88 17.52
N ILE A 48 -5.22 5.57 17.75
CA ILE A 48 -4.15 4.63 17.44
C ILE A 48 -4.62 3.61 16.39
N ILE A 49 -3.88 3.51 15.29
CA ILE A 49 -4.16 2.61 14.17
C ILE A 49 -3.01 1.60 14.07
N VAL A 50 -3.29 0.33 14.33
CA VAL A 50 -2.30 -0.75 14.33
C VAL A 50 -2.39 -1.57 13.05
N PHE A 51 -1.30 -1.68 12.30
CA PHE A 51 -1.17 -2.56 11.14
C PHE A 51 -0.27 -3.76 11.45
N GLU A 52 -0.89 -4.90 11.64
CA GLU A 52 -0.24 -6.21 11.57
C GLU A 52 -0.70 -6.97 10.31
N GLY A 53 -0.15 -8.16 10.10
CA GLY A 53 -0.40 -9.00 8.93
C GLY A 53 0.88 -9.58 8.37
N TRP A 54 0.75 -10.58 7.51
CA TRP A 54 1.89 -11.26 6.90
C TRP A 54 2.84 -10.30 6.18
N ASP A 55 4.11 -10.69 6.09
CA ASP A 55 5.06 -9.97 5.25
C ASP A 55 4.70 -10.14 3.76
N ALA A 56 4.96 -9.09 2.98
CA ALA A 56 4.36 -8.83 1.68
C ALA A 56 2.80 -8.76 1.61
N ALA A 57 2.03 -8.87 2.71
CA ALA A 57 0.59 -8.50 2.69
C ALA A 57 0.37 -7.02 2.33
N GLY A 58 1.39 -6.21 2.57
CA GLY A 58 1.54 -4.85 2.06
C GLY A 58 1.08 -3.78 3.06
N LYS A 59 1.37 -3.95 4.35
CA LYS A 59 1.11 -3.01 5.45
C LYS A 59 1.40 -1.55 5.06
N GLY A 60 2.67 -1.19 4.87
CA GLY A 60 3.12 0.12 4.37
C GLY A 60 2.49 0.63 3.06
N THR A 61 2.06 -0.24 2.13
CA THR A 61 1.34 0.22 0.91
C THR A 61 -0.07 0.75 1.23
N SER A 62 -0.67 0.25 2.31
CA SER A 62 -1.97 0.68 2.83
C SER A 62 -1.82 1.95 3.65
N ILE A 63 -0.83 2.00 4.54
CA ILE A 63 -0.48 3.20 5.32
C ILE A 63 -0.21 4.38 4.37
N ARG A 64 0.63 4.20 3.34
CA ARG A 64 0.87 5.22 2.30
C ARG A 64 -0.38 5.58 1.49
N GLU A 65 -1.34 4.67 1.33
CA GLU A 65 -2.61 4.97 0.63
C GLU A 65 -3.60 5.74 1.52
N LEU A 66 -3.50 5.56 2.84
CA LEU A 66 -4.27 6.22 3.89
C LEU A 66 -3.78 7.65 4.14
N THR A 67 -2.49 7.81 4.44
CA THR A 67 -1.84 9.09 4.76
C THR A 67 -1.73 10.04 3.57
N ALA A 68 -2.00 9.58 2.34
CA ALA A 68 -1.93 10.39 1.11
C ALA A 68 -2.94 11.55 1.03
N ARG A 69 -3.85 11.70 2.00
CA ARG A 69 -4.79 12.82 2.12
C ARG A 69 -4.98 13.39 3.52
N LEU A 70 -4.30 12.83 4.52
CA LEU A 70 -4.27 13.36 5.88
C LEU A 70 -3.34 14.57 5.99
N ASP A 71 -3.51 15.40 7.01
CA ASP A 71 -2.57 16.47 7.36
C ASP A 71 -1.34 15.89 8.06
N PRO A 72 -0.11 16.08 7.54
CA PRO A 72 1.11 15.51 8.15
C PRO A 72 1.45 16.07 9.54
N ARG A 73 0.65 17.00 10.09
CA ARG A 73 0.72 17.48 11.48
C ARG A 73 -0.27 16.77 12.40
N GLY A 74 -1.32 16.15 11.86
CA GLY A 74 -2.34 15.40 12.58
C GLY A 74 -1.88 14.00 12.99
N PHE A 75 -1.03 13.35 12.19
CA PHE A 75 -0.58 11.97 12.43
C PHE A 75 0.94 11.79 12.52
N LYS A 76 1.36 10.68 13.14
CA LYS A 76 2.70 10.08 12.99
C LYS A 76 2.58 8.66 12.41
N VAL A 77 3.58 8.23 11.64
CA VAL A 77 3.79 6.82 11.28
C VAL A 77 4.98 6.29 12.07
N LEU A 78 4.79 5.17 12.76
CA LEU A 78 5.72 4.56 13.69
C LEU A 78 6.01 3.13 13.20
N ALA A 79 7.20 2.90 12.65
CA ALA A 79 7.59 1.59 12.16
C ALA A 79 8.33 0.82 13.28
N THR A 80 7.65 -0.10 13.96
CA THR A 80 8.22 -0.78 15.13
C THR A 80 9.42 -1.64 14.72
N GLN A 81 10.55 -1.41 15.38
CA GLN A 81 11.81 -2.13 15.15
C GLN A 81 12.15 -3.06 16.33
N ALA A 82 13.18 -3.89 16.15
CA ALA A 82 13.77 -4.67 17.22
C ALA A 82 14.23 -3.77 18.40
N SER A 83 14.03 -4.26 19.62
CA SER A 83 14.28 -3.53 20.86
C SER A 83 15.73 -3.04 21.01
N ARG A 84 15.93 -1.74 21.28
CA ARG A 84 17.25 -1.17 21.56
C ARG A 84 17.76 -1.59 22.95
N THR A 85 19.07 -1.53 23.16
CA THR A 85 19.72 -1.94 24.43
C THR A 85 19.11 -1.28 25.67
N HIS A 86 18.90 0.04 25.64
CA HIS A 86 18.30 0.79 26.76
C HIS A 86 16.79 0.57 26.94
N GLU A 87 16.10 0.03 25.93
CA GLU A 87 14.68 -0.35 26.02
C GLU A 87 14.53 -1.72 26.67
N LYS A 88 15.52 -2.62 26.53
CA LYS A 88 15.57 -3.91 27.23
C LYS A 88 15.81 -3.77 28.73
N LEU A 89 16.26 -2.59 29.20
CA LEU A 89 16.45 -2.25 30.62
C LEU A 89 15.18 -1.64 31.26
N LYS A 90 14.01 -1.84 30.65
CA LYS A 90 12.72 -1.25 31.05
C LYS A 90 11.60 -2.28 30.83
N PRO A 91 10.43 -2.13 31.48
CA PRO A 91 9.24 -2.91 31.14
C PRO A 91 8.95 -2.80 29.63
N TRP A 92 8.69 -3.93 28.96
CA TRP A 92 8.76 -3.99 27.50
C TRP A 92 7.75 -3.08 26.77
N LEU A 93 6.60 -2.83 27.39
CA LEU A 93 5.58 -1.88 26.90
C LEU A 93 6.04 -0.41 26.95
N TRP A 94 7.10 -0.06 27.69
CA TRP A 94 7.53 1.33 27.89
C TRP A 94 7.77 2.08 26.57
N ARG A 95 8.36 1.44 25.55
CA ARG A 95 8.60 2.11 24.26
C ARG A 95 7.30 2.54 23.58
N PHE A 96 6.25 1.72 23.70
CA PHE A 96 4.93 2.00 23.12
C PHE A 96 4.19 3.06 23.93
N TRP A 97 4.37 3.10 25.26
CA TRP A 97 3.91 4.23 26.09
C TRP A 97 4.53 5.58 25.68
N MET A 98 5.80 5.61 25.28
CA MET A 98 6.45 6.83 24.79
C MET A 98 5.97 7.28 23.40
N ASP A 99 5.30 6.40 22.66
CA ASP A 99 4.87 6.58 21.26
C ASP A 99 3.37 6.90 21.10
N ILE A 100 2.61 6.93 22.21
CA ILE A 100 1.19 7.30 22.24
C ILE A 100 0.99 8.72 21.66
N PRO A 101 -0.05 8.95 20.82
CA PRO A 101 -0.32 10.25 20.27
C PRO A 101 -0.82 11.23 21.34
N ARG A 102 -0.56 12.53 21.14
CA ARG A 102 -1.20 13.57 21.94
C ARG A 102 -2.72 13.56 21.69
N ARG A 103 -3.51 14.05 22.64
CA ARG A 103 -4.93 14.35 22.43
C ARG A 103 -5.14 15.11 21.10
N GLY A 104 -6.01 14.59 20.25
CA GLY A 104 -6.29 15.10 18.91
C GLY A 104 -5.33 14.67 17.80
N GLN A 105 -4.32 13.83 18.08
CA GLN A 105 -3.40 13.30 17.07
C GLN A 105 -3.61 11.80 16.82
N MET A 106 -3.15 11.33 15.66
CA MET A 106 -3.15 9.92 15.29
C MET A 106 -1.75 9.30 15.35
N ALA A 107 -1.63 8.07 15.85
CA ALA A 107 -0.43 7.25 15.72
C ALA A 107 -0.72 6.02 14.86
N ILE A 108 0.07 5.82 13.80
CA ILE A 108 -0.10 4.71 12.85
C ILE A 108 1.11 3.78 12.98
N PHE A 109 0.91 2.61 13.60
CA PHE A 109 1.95 1.62 13.82
C PHE A 109 2.04 0.64 12.64
N ASP A 110 3.20 0.56 11.97
CA ASP A 110 3.56 -0.55 11.05
C ASP A 110 4.41 -1.56 11.83
N ARG A 111 3.80 -2.69 12.20
CA ARG A 111 4.18 -3.53 13.36
C ARG A 111 4.08 -2.78 14.70
N SER A 112 3.87 -3.49 15.80
CA SER A 112 3.46 -2.92 17.10
C SER A 112 3.88 -3.77 18.31
N TRP A 113 3.29 -3.51 19.49
CA TRP A 113 3.44 -4.34 20.70
C TRP A 113 3.08 -5.81 20.50
N TYR A 114 2.23 -6.12 19.52
CA TYR A 114 1.90 -7.50 19.13
C TYR A 114 3.11 -8.32 18.68
N GLY A 115 4.25 -7.70 18.36
CA GLY A 115 5.52 -8.39 18.16
C GLY A 115 5.91 -9.36 19.30
N ARG A 116 5.55 -9.05 20.55
CA ARG A 116 5.76 -9.89 21.75
C ARG A 116 5.11 -11.27 21.64
N VAL A 117 3.91 -11.34 21.05
CA VAL A 117 3.08 -12.55 20.92
C VAL A 117 3.11 -13.15 19.50
N LEU A 118 3.75 -12.46 18.56
CA LEU A 118 3.97 -12.91 17.18
C LEU A 118 5.43 -13.32 16.96
N VAL A 119 6.29 -12.41 16.48
CA VAL A 119 7.69 -12.71 16.12
C VAL A 119 8.53 -13.12 17.32
N GLU A 120 8.39 -12.48 18.49
CA GLU A 120 9.17 -12.83 19.68
C GLU A 120 8.75 -14.20 20.25
N ARG A 121 7.46 -14.58 20.12
CA ARG A 121 6.95 -15.92 20.43
C ARG A 121 7.52 -16.96 19.46
N VAL A 122 7.34 -16.78 18.15
CA VAL A 122 7.69 -17.79 17.15
C VAL A 122 9.20 -17.98 17.05
N GLN A 123 9.99 -16.90 17.00
CA GLN A 123 11.46 -16.96 16.97
C GLN A 123 12.10 -17.18 18.36
N SER A 124 11.31 -17.42 19.42
CA SER A 124 11.79 -17.67 20.80
C SER A 124 12.70 -16.57 21.36
N LEU A 125 12.42 -15.30 21.02
CA LEU A 125 13.18 -14.12 21.48
C LEU A 125 12.79 -13.66 22.89
N THR A 126 11.72 -14.24 23.44
CA THR A 126 11.16 -13.98 24.77
C THR A 126 10.76 -15.33 25.40
N SER A 127 10.78 -15.46 26.73
CA SER A 127 10.44 -16.75 27.34
C SER A 127 8.94 -17.07 27.22
N LEU A 128 8.58 -18.36 27.37
CA LEU A 128 7.19 -18.80 27.27
C LEU A 128 6.27 -18.14 28.33
N PRO A 129 6.67 -18.02 29.61
CA PRO A 129 5.93 -17.20 30.57
C PRO A 129 5.80 -15.72 30.19
N ASP A 130 6.79 -15.12 29.52
CA ASP A 130 6.76 -13.71 29.11
C ASP A 130 5.73 -13.42 28.02
N TRP A 131 5.63 -14.27 26.97
CA TRP A 131 4.64 -14.02 25.92
C TRP A 131 3.23 -14.50 26.31
N ILE A 132 3.09 -15.47 27.22
CA ILE A 132 1.77 -15.87 27.74
C ILE A 132 1.12 -14.72 28.54
N ARG A 133 1.83 -14.13 29.52
CA ARG A 133 1.27 -13.01 30.29
C ARG A 133 1.06 -11.75 29.43
N ALA A 134 1.77 -11.63 28.31
CA ALA A 134 1.68 -10.46 27.45
C ALA A 134 0.28 -10.24 26.87
N TYR A 135 -0.58 -11.26 26.73
CA TYR A 135 -1.97 -11.06 26.30
C TYR A 135 -2.74 -10.20 27.32
N GLU A 136 -2.57 -10.45 28.61
CA GLU A 136 -3.18 -9.64 29.69
C GLU A 136 -2.55 -8.25 29.77
N GLU A 137 -1.22 -8.16 29.67
CA GLU A 137 -0.49 -6.87 29.66
C GLU A 137 -0.92 -5.98 28.47
N ILE A 138 -1.14 -6.56 27.29
CA ILE A 138 -1.65 -5.86 26.09
C ILE A 138 -3.11 -5.43 26.30
N ASN A 139 -3.97 -6.30 26.80
CA ASN A 139 -5.37 -5.98 27.03
C ASN A 139 -5.53 -4.86 28.08
N GLY A 140 -4.72 -4.87 29.15
CA GLY A 140 -4.68 -3.80 30.16
C GLY A 140 -4.08 -2.50 29.64
N PHE A 141 -3.06 -2.56 28.78
CA PHE A 141 -2.52 -1.39 28.07
C PHE A 141 -3.58 -0.72 27.21
N GLU A 142 -4.20 -1.46 26.29
CA GLU A 142 -5.23 -0.93 25.39
C GLU A 142 -6.48 -0.45 26.16
N ARG A 143 -6.81 -1.11 27.27
CA ARG A 143 -7.89 -0.68 28.18
C ARG A 143 -7.60 0.68 28.81
N THR A 144 -6.41 0.86 29.36
CA THR A 144 -6.01 2.12 30.02
C THR A 144 -6.07 3.32 29.05
N LEU A 145 -5.74 3.10 27.78
CA LEU A 145 -5.80 4.15 26.76
C LEU A 145 -7.24 4.44 26.30
N THR A 146 -8.07 3.40 26.15
CA THR A 146 -9.46 3.55 25.70
C THR A 146 -10.36 4.15 26.78
N ASP A 147 -10.13 3.85 28.06
CA ASP A 147 -10.80 4.52 29.18
C ASP A 147 -10.45 6.02 29.28
N ASP A 148 -9.28 6.46 28.78
CA ASP A 148 -8.91 7.88 28.63
C ASP A 148 -9.42 8.51 27.30
N GLY A 149 -10.23 7.78 26.54
CA GLY A 149 -10.84 8.24 25.28
C GLY A 149 -9.99 8.04 24.02
N THR A 150 -8.95 7.20 24.06
CA THR A 150 -8.17 6.85 22.86
C THR A 150 -8.94 5.86 21.98
N VAL A 151 -9.11 6.18 20.70
CA VAL A 151 -9.75 5.26 19.74
C VAL A 151 -8.70 4.29 19.18
N ILE A 152 -8.81 3.00 19.52
CA ILE A 152 -7.87 1.96 19.05
C ILE A 152 -8.50 1.14 17.92
N ILE A 153 -7.79 1.02 16.79
CA ILE A 153 -8.28 0.37 15.57
C ILE A 153 -7.20 -0.56 15.02
N LYS A 154 -7.42 -1.88 15.11
CA LYS A 154 -6.39 -2.91 14.84
C LYS A 154 -6.71 -3.70 13.58
N PHE A 155 -5.77 -3.74 12.63
CA PHE A 155 -5.92 -4.40 11.34
C PHE A 155 -4.95 -5.57 11.18
N TRP A 156 -5.47 -6.77 10.91
CA TRP A 156 -4.68 -7.94 10.51
C TRP A 156 -4.83 -8.17 9.01
N LEU A 157 -3.77 -7.92 8.23
CA LEU A 157 -3.79 -8.08 6.78
C LEU A 157 -3.51 -9.54 6.39
N HIS A 158 -4.57 -10.31 6.16
CA HIS A 158 -4.49 -11.74 5.88
C HIS A 158 -4.29 -12.06 4.38
N ILE A 159 -3.38 -12.99 4.07
CA ILE A 159 -3.14 -13.61 2.76
C ILE A 159 -2.72 -15.08 2.99
N SER A 160 -2.92 -15.93 1.99
CA SER A 160 -2.49 -17.33 2.06
C SER A 160 -0.98 -17.48 1.83
N LYS A 161 -0.40 -18.56 2.37
CA LYS A 161 0.99 -19.01 2.16
C LYS A 161 1.40 -18.94 0.68
N GLN A 162 0.53 -19.38 -0.22
CA GLN A 162 0.75 -19.35 -1.67
C GLN A 162 0.81 -17.93 -2.26
N GLU A 163 -0.04 -17.00 -1.80
CA GLU A 163 0.02 -15.59 -2.24
C GLU A 163 1.24 -14.87 -1.65
N GLN A 164 1.66 -15.20 -0.43
CA GLN A 164 2.91 -14.68 0.16
C GLN A 164 4.12 -15.09 -0.68
N LEU A 165 4.28 -16.38 -0.97
CA LEU A 165 5.35 -16.93 -1.82
C LEU A 165 5.35 -16.27 -3.22
N ARG A 166 4.17 -16.14 -3.84
CA ARG A 166 4.00 -15.45 -5.14
C ARG A 166 4.44 -13.98 -5.08
N ARG A 167 4.19 -13.30 -3.96
CA ARG A 167 4.62 -11.90 -3.78
C ARG A 167 6.11 -11.78 -3.54
N PHE A 168 6.71 -12.66 -2.74
CA PHE A 168 8.16 -12.67 -2.53
C PHE A 168 8.89 -12.88 -3.86
N ALA A 169 8.53 -13.91 -4.63
CA ALA A 169 9.13 -14.16 -5.95
C ALA A 169 8.99 -12.97 -6.93
N ARG A 170 7.88 -12.22 -6.87
CA ARG A 170 7.70 -11.00 -7.67
C ARG A 170 8.52 -9.81 -7.16
N LEU A 171 8.74 -9.71 -5.85
CA LEU A 171 9.52 -8.62 -5.25
C LEU A 171 11.02 -8.83 -5.48
N THR A 172 11.53 -10.04 -5.24
CA THR A 172 12.94 -10.40 -5.48
C THR A 172 13.30 -10.44 -6.96
N GLY A 173 12.35 -10.81 -7.83
CA GLY A 173 12.52 -10.77 -9.29
C GLY A 173 12.57 -9.37 -9.93
N ASN A 174 12.51 -8.29 -9.15
CA ASN A 174 12.63 -6.91 -9.63
C ASN A 174 13.66 -6.13 -8.79
N PRO A 175 14.77 -5.63 -9.38
CA PRO A 175 15.82 -4.89 -8.67
C PRO A 175 15.32 -3.71 -7.83
N GLU A 176 14.29 -2.97 -8.29
CA GLU A 176 13.73 -1.82 -7.56
C GLU A 176 13.00 -2.20 -6.25
N THR A 177 12.64 -3.48 -6.09
CA THR A 177 11.84 -3.97 -4.96
C THR A 177 12.46 -5.15 -4.22
N ALA A 178 13.58 -5.71 -4.70
CA ALA A 178 14.20 -6.90 -4.10
C ALA A 178 14.63 -6.67 -2.63
N TRP A 179 15.03 -5.45 -2.29
CA TRP A 179 15.36 -5.03 -0.92
C TRP A 179 14.19 -5.13 0.09
N GLN A 180 12.95 -5.32 -0.38
CA GLN A 180 11.76 -5.46 0.47
C GLN A 180 11.52 -6.90 0.96
N VAL A 181 12.42 -7.84 0.64
CA VAL A 181 12.36 -9.23 1.12
C VAL A 181 13.75 -9.63 1.61
N THR A 182 13.86 -9.84 2.92
CA THR A 182 15.09 -10.24 3.61
C THR A 182 15.24 -11.76 3.67
N ALA A 183 16.39 -12.25 4.15
CA ALA A 183 16.55 -13.67 4.47
C ALA A 183 15.64 -14.12 5.64
N GLU A 184 15.29 -13.21 6.56
CA GLU A 184 14.40 -13.48 7.68
C GLU A 184 12.95 -13.69 7.20
N ASP A 185 12.47 -12.88 6.25
CA ASP A 185 11.14 -13.03 5.65
C ASP A 185 10.95 -14.42 5.03
N TRP A 186 12.00 -14.98 4.41
CA TRP A 186 11.99 -16.35 3.87
C TRP A 186 11.93 -17.42 4.95
N GLU A 187 12.58 -17.22 6.10
CA GLU A 187 12.50 -18.16 7.24
C GLU A 187 11.13 -18.08 7.92
N ASN A 188 10.61 -16.87 8.15
CA ASN A 188 9.27 -16.65 8.67
C ASN A 188 8.19 -17.30 7.76
N HIS A 189 8.43 -17.36 6.44
CA HIS A 189 7.58 -18.08 5.50
C HIS A 189 7.70 -19.62 5.56
N ARG A 190 8.87 -20.18 5.89
CA ARG A 190 8.98 -21.63 6.20
C ARG A 190 8.13 -21.96 7.42
N ARG A 191 8.18 -21.10 8.43
CA ARG A 191 7.47 -21.20 9.71
C ARG A 191 6.05 -20.57 9.70
N TYR A 192 5.46 -20.41 8.52
CA TYR A 192 4.13 -19.79 8.35
C TYR A 192 3.04 -20.43 9.23
N ASP A 193 3.13 -21.73 9.48
CA ASP A 193 2.10 -22.47 10.23
C ASP A 193 2.24 -22.23 11.75
N ASP A 194 3.46 -22.11 12.28
CA ASP A 194 3.75 -21.61 13.64
C ASP A 194 3.18 -20.19 13.83
N TYR A 195 3.39 -19.33 12.83
CA TYR A 195 2.85 -17.97 12.81
C TYR A 195 1.33 -17.95 12.72
N MET A 196 0.69 -18.88 12.00
CA MET A 196 -0.78 -18.97 11.95
C MET A 196 -1.35 -19.17 13.35
N ALA A 197 -0.86 -20.18 14.08
CA ALA A 197 -1.29 -20.46 15.45
C ALA A 197 -1.03 -19.26 16.39
N ALA A 198 0.13 -18.61 16.29
CA ALA A 198 0.45 -17.42 17.09
C ALA A 198 -0.49 -16.23 16.79
N VAL A 199 -0.96 -16.08 15.55
CA VAL A 199 -1.93 -15.05 15.15
C VAL A 199 -3.34 -15.42 15.59
N GLU A 200 -3.76 -16.68 15.48
CA GLU A 200 -5.08 -17.13 15.93
C GLU A 200 -5.21 -16.97 17.45
N ASP A 201 -4.18 -17.34 18.22
CA ASP A 201 -4.11 -17.05 19.66
C ASP A 201 -4.12 -15.54 19.94
N MET A 202 -3.40 -14.73 19.16
CA MET A 202 -3.42 -13.26 19.30
C MET A 202 -4.83 -12.70 19.08
N LEU A 203 -5.51 -13.10 18.01
CA LEU A 203 -6.86 -12.64 17.68
C LEU A 203 -7.86 -13.08 18.76
N ALA A 204 -7.80 -14.34 19.21
CA ALA A 204 -8.69 -14.87 20.24
C ALA A 204 -8.49 -14.17 21.61
N ASN A 205 -7.24 -13.96 22.04
CA ASN A 205 -6.93 -13.43 23.37
C ASN A 205 -6.94 -11.89 23.44
N THR A 206 -6.98 -11.16 22.32
CA THR A 206 -6.93 -9.68 22.31
C THR A 206 -7.95 -8.99 21.41
N HIS A 207 -8.96 -9.70 20.90
CA HIS A 207 -10.14 -9.05 20.34
C HIS A 207 -11.07 -8.61 21.49
N THR A 208 -11.10 -7.31 21.79
CA THR A 208 -11.94 -6.75 22.86
C THR A 208 -12.96 -5.76 22.29
N GLU A 209 -13.97 -5.38 23.08
CA GLU A 209 -14.98 -4.40 22.66
C GLU A 209 -14.35 -3.02 22.35
N TYR A 210 -13.40 -2.61 23.20
CA TYR A 210 -12.69 -1.34 23.13
C TYR A 210 -11.50 -1.35 22.14
N GLY A 211 -10.90 -2.52 21.93
CA GLY A 211 -9.84 -2.77 20.95
C GLY A 211 -10.16 -4.00 20.07
N PRO A 212 -11.12 -3.91 19.15
CA PRO A 212 -11.50 -5.04 18.31
C PRO A 212 -10.53 -5.22 17.14
N TRP A 213 -10.21 -6.48 16.82
CA TRP A 213 -9.43 -6.83 15.64
C TRP A 213 -10.28 -6.89 14.38
N VAL A 214 -9.76 -6.34 13.29
CA VAL A 214 -10.37 -6.40 11.96
C VAL A 214 -9.45 -7.17 11.02
N VAL A 215 -9.86 -8.39 10.67
CA VAL A 215 -9.16 -9.22 9.68
C VAL A 215 -9.53 -8.73 8.27
N VAL A 216 -8.52 -8.41 7.46
CA VAL A 216 -8.71 -7.82 6.12
C VAL A 216 -8.18 -8.78 5.04
N PRO A 217 -9.00 -9.24 4.08
CA PRO A 217 -8.54 -10.05 2.95
C PRO A 217 -7.62 -9.25 2.03
N ALA A 218 -6.31 -9.37 2.25
CA ALA A 218 -5.27 -8.53 1.65
C ALA A 218 -4.74 -9.05 0.30
N THR A 219 -5.28 -10.17 -0.22
CA THR A 219 -4.97 -10.73 -1.54
C THR A 219 -5.27 -9.72 -2.67
N SER A 220 -6.43 -9.09 -2.59
CA SER A 220 -6.89 -8.11 -3.58
C SER A 220 -6.61 -6.70 -3.10
N ARG A 221 -5.64 -6.01 -3.73
CA ARG A 221 -5.24 -4.64 -3.35
C ARG A 221 -6.44 -3.69 -3.18
N HIS A 222 -7.41 -3.76 -4.10
CA HIS A 222 -8.55 -2.83 -4.09
C HIS A 222 -9.61 -3.18 -3.05
N VAL A 223 -9.81 -4.46 -2.74
CA VAL A 223 -10.67 -4.86 -1.61
C VAL A 223 -10.02 -4.43 -0.31
N LYS A 224 -8.73 -4.75 -0.11
CA LYS A 224 -7.93 -4.34 1.04
C LYS A 224 -8.02 -2.83 1.31
N SER A 225 -7.65 -2.00 0.33
CA SER A 225 -7.67 -0.54 0.52
C SER A 225 -9.09 0.02 0.66
N TYR A 226 -10.12 -0.67 0.16
CA TYR A 226 -11.51 -0.27 0.38
C TYR A 226 -11.97 -0.55 1.81
N LEU A 227 -11.83 -1.80 2.27
CA LEU A 227 -12.23 -2.24 3.62
C LEU A 227 -11.49 -1.49 4.72
N LEU A 228 -10.19 -1.22 4.55
CA LEU A 228 -9.42 -0.41 5.50
C LEU A 228 -9.98 1.01 5.64
N LEU A 229 -10.32 1.66 4.53
CA LEU A 229 -10.86 3.02 4.54
C LEU A 229 -12.28 3.06 5.12
N THR A 230 -13.18 2.17 4.68
CA THR A 230 -14.57 2.15 5.19
C THR A 230 -14.61 1.80 6.68
N THR A 231 -13.78 0.85 7.13
CA THR A 231 -13.71 0.48 8.54
C THR A 231 -13.15 1.60 9.41
N LEU A 232 -12.07 2.26 8.96
CA LEU A 232 -11.49 3.37 9.72
C LEU A 232 -12.49 4.54 9.82
N ILE A 233 -13.16 4.88 8.72
CA ILE A 233 -14.22 5.90 8.70
C ILE A 233 -15.34 5.54 9.68
N ALA A 234 -15.90 4.34 9.59
CA ALA A 234 -17.02 3.92 10.45
C ALA A 234 -16.65 3.88 11.95
N ARG A 235 -15.42 3.48 12.29
CA ARG A 235 -14.93 3.47 13.68
C ARG A 235 -14.71 4.88 14.23
N LEU A 236 -14.17 5.80 13.42
CA LEU A 236 -14.02 7.20 13.80
C LEU A 236 -15.38 7.91 13.91
N GLU A 237 -16.31 7.64 12.99
CA GLU A 237 -17.68 8.19 13.06
C GLU A 237 -18.39 7.78 14.35
N ALA A 238 -18.38 6.48 14.68
CA ALA A 238 -18.96 5.98 15.92
C ALA A 238 -18.31 6.59 17.18
N ALA A 239 -16.97 6.70 17.21
CA ALA A 239 -16.24 7.28 18.34
C ALA A 239 -16.43 8.79 18.51
N LEU A 240 -16.72 9.51 17.43
CA LEU A 240 -16.99 10.96 17.43
C LEU A 240 -18.48 11.30 17.67
N GLY A 241 -19.35 10.29 17.80
CA GLY A 241 -20.79 10.45 17.97
C GLY A 241 -21.53 10.84 16.69
N PHE A 242 -21.01 10.47 15.53
CA PHE A 242 -21.65 10.69 14.23
C PHE A 242 -22.42 9.45 13.75
N ASP A 243 -23.43 9.66 12.90
CA ASP A 243 -24.03 8.60 12.09
C ASP A 243 -22.95 7.92 11.23
N VAL A 244 -22.90 6.59 11.30
CA VAL A 244 -21.93 5.78 10.55
C VAL A 244 -22.33 5.77 9.07
N THR A 245 -21.45 6.26 8.20
CA THR A 245 -21.73 6.38 6.76
C THR A 245 -21.85 4.99 6.12
N ALA A 246 -23.04 4.66 5.61
CA ALA A 246 -23.31 3.43 4.88
C ALA A 246 -22.63 3.44 3.49
N TRP A 247 -21.40 2.93 3.43
CA TRP A 247 -20.67 2.73 2.18
C TRP A 247 -21.10 1.40 1.51
N PRO A 248 -21.31 1.36 0.17
CA PRO A 248 -21.71 0.13 -0.53
C PRO A 248 -20.70 -1.01 -0.37
N SER A 249 -21.14 -2.26 -0.34
CA SER A 249 -20.21 -3.39 -0.21
C SER A 249 -19.24 -3.50 -1.40
N ALA A 250 -18.09 -4.14 -1.17
CA ALA A 250 -17.13 -4.42 -2.25
C ALA A 250 -17.75 -5.27 -3.37
N GLU A 251 -18.77 -6.08 -3.04
CA GLU A 251 -19.54 -6.88 -3.99
C GLU A 251 -20.53 -6.02 -4.78
N GLU A 252 -21.29 -5.13 -4.13
CA GLU A 252 -22.18 -4.16 -4.80
C GLU A 252 -21.42 -3.30 -5.80
N LEU A 253 -20.28 -2.70 -5.41
CA LEU A 253 -19.45 -1.89 -6.31
C LEU A 253 -18.95 -2.69 -7.53
N GLN A 254 -18.69 -3.98 -7.36
CA GLN A 254 -18.28 -4.87 -8.43
C GLN A 254 -19.47 -5.33 -9.29
N ALA A 255 -20.65 -5.55 -8.70
CA ALA A 255 -21.89 -5.89 -9.37
C ALA A 255 -22.44 -4.72 -10.20
N GLU A 256 -22.48 -3.51 -9.64
CA GLU A 256 -22.82 -2.27 -10.33
C GLU A 256 -21.92 -2.09 -11.56
N ARG A 257 -20.60 -2.33 -11.43
CA ARG A 257 -19.70 -2.25 -12.59
C ARG A 257 -19.95 -3.34 -13.63
N LYS A 258 -20.30 -4.58 -13.24
CA LYS A 258 -20.71 -5.64 -14.20
C LYS A 258 -21.99 -5.24 -14.95
N GLN A 259 -23.00 -4.72 -14.25
CA GLN A 259 -24.26 -4.24 -14.85
C GLN A 259 -24.01 -3.08 -15.82
N ASN A 260 -23.25 -2.07 -15.39
CA ASN A 260 -22.88 -0.92 -16.23
C ASN A 260 -22.11 -1.36 -17.50
N VAL A 261 -21.19 -2.32 -17.42
CA VAL A 261 -20.52 -2.88 -18.62
C VAL A 261 -21.52 -3.58 -19.54
N LYS A 262 -22.48 -4.34 -19.00
CA LYS A 262 -23.51 -5.02 -19.81
C LYS A 262 -24.42 -4.01 -20.51
N GLN A 263 -24.75 -2.90 -19.86
CA GLN A 263 -25.52 -1.80 -20.46
C GLN A 263 -24.71 -1.00 -21.50
N GLU A 264 -23.44 -0.68 -21.21
CA GLU A 264 -22.48 -0.08 -22.16
C GLU A 264 -22.38 -0.93 -23.44
N ALA A 265 -22.25 -2.26 -23.29
CA ALA A 265 -22.17 -3.20 -24.41
C ALA A 265 -23.49 -3.31 -25.20
N LYS A 266 -24.65 -3.36 -24.53
CA LYS A 266 -25.97 -3.41 -25.20
C LYS A 266 -26.21 -2.16 -26.04
N ARG A 267 -25.96 -0.97 -25.48
CA ARG A 267 -26.06 0.32 -26.19
C ARG A 267 -25.06 0.48 -27.34
N ALA A 268 -23.95 -0.25 -27.31
CA ALA A 268 -23.00 -0.30 -28.43
C ALA A 268 -23.45 -1.28 -29.53
N GLY A 269 -23.99 -2.45 -29.16
CA GLY A 269 -24.51 -3.45 -30.10
C GLY A 269 -25.81 -3.02 -30.81
N GLU A 270 -26.64 -2.21 -30.14
CA GLU A 270 -27.86 -1.62 -30.74
C GLU A 270 -27.57 -0.56 -31.81
N LYS A 271 -26.31 -0.12 -31.96
CA LYS A 271 -25.86 0.77 -33.04
C LYS A 271 -25.28 -0.01 -34.22
N GLU A 272 -26.10 -0.84 -34.86
CA GLU A 272 -25.82 -1.21 -36.25
C GLU A 272 -25.85 0.05 -37.12
N PRO A 273 -24.79 0.35 -37.92
CA PRO A 273 -24.84 1.46 -38.87
C PRO A 273 -25.89 1.14 -39.94
N SER A 274 -26.73 2.11 -40.29
CA SER A 274 -27.82 1.92 -41.25
C SER A 274 -27.30 1.57 -42.64
N LYS A 275 -28.18 1.11 -43.54
CA LYS A 275 -27.82 0.90 -44.95
C LYS A 275 -27.31 2.18 -45.63
N GLN A 276 -27.66 3.36 -45.10
CA GLN A 276 -27.16 4.64 -45.58
C GLN A 276 -25.76 4.95 -45.03
N ASP A 277 -25.53 4.81 -43.72
CA ASP A 277 -24.20 4.98 -43.11
C ASP A 277 -23.15 4.06 -43.76
N ARG A 278 -23.53 2.82 -44.10
CA ARG A 278 -22.67 1.86 -44.81
C ARG A 278 -22.34 2.31 -46.24
N LYS A 279 -23.28 2.94 -46.96
CA LYS A 279 -23.04 3.54 -48.29
C LYS A 279 -22.11 4.75 -48.19
N ASP A 280 -22.37 5.66 -47.26
CA ASP A 280 -21.63 6.92 -47.14
C ASP A 280 -20.19 6.68 -46.66
N ALA A 281 -19.98 5.71 -45.76
CA ALA A 281 -18.64 5.23 -45.40
C ALA A 281 -17.89 4.56 -46.58
N ALA A 282 -18.60 3.87 -47.48
CA ALA A 282 -18.01 3.27 -48.68
C ALA A 282 -17.63 4.35 -49.72
N ALA A 283 -18.51 5.33 -49.95
CA ALA A 283 -18.24 6.49 -50.80
C ALA A 283 -17.04 7.30 -50.28
N ALA A 284 -17.02 7.63 -48.99
CA ALA A 284 -15.89 8.34 -48.37
C ALA A 284 -14.56 7.58 -48.53
N LYS A 285 -14.56 6.24 -48.45
CA LYS A 285 -13.37 5.41 -48.73
C LYS A 285 -12.94 5.49 -50.19
N SER A 286 -13.85 5.41 -51.16
CA SER A 286 -13.51 5.45 -52.59
C SER A 286 -12.97 6.84 -53.00
N THR A 287 -13.57 7.94 -52.55
CA THR A 287 -13.07 9.30 -52.78
C THR A 287 -11.67 9.51 -52.18
N LYS A 288 -11.42 8.97 -50.98
CA LYS A 288 -10.12 9.08 -50.30
C LYS A 288 -9.04 8.24 -50.99
N LEU A 289 -9.40 7.09 -51.57
CA LEU A 289 -8.50 6.28 -52.39
C LEU A 289 -8.17 6.97 -53.74
N ALA A 290 -9.17 7.58 -54.39
CA ALA A 290 -8.97 8.36 -55.62
C ALA A 290 -8.04 9.56 -55.39
N LYS A 291 -8.25 10.35 -54.32
CA LYS A 291 -7.33 11.45 -53.96
C LYS A 291 -5.89 10.96 -53.71
N ARG A 292 -5.69 9.79 -53.07
CA ARG A 292 -4.34 9.21 -52.89
C ARG A 292 -3.70 8.77 -54.22
N LYS A 293 -4.45 8.16 -55.14
CA LYS A 293 -3.94 7.80 -56.48
C LYS A 293 -3.53 9.02 -57.31
N ASN A 294 -4.35 10.09 -57.32
CA ASN A 294 -4.01 11.32 -58.04
C ASN A 294 -2.79 12.04 -57.43
N ALA A 295 -2.71 12.10 -56.10
CA ALA A 295 -1.54 12.67 -55.41
C ALA A 295 -0.24 11.88 -55.66
N ALA A 296 -0.31 10.56 -55.85
CA ALA A 296 0.84 9.75 -56.26
C ALA A 296 1.27 10.05 -57.70
N LYS A 297 0.31 10.14 -58.64
CA LYS A 297 0.59 10.42 -60.06
C LYS A 297 1.22 11.80 -60.26
N ALA A 298 0.73 12.84 -59.55
CA ALA A 298 1.30 14.18 -59.59
C ALA A 298 2.73 14.26 -59.00
N LYS A 299 3.11 13.37 -58.07
CA LYS A 299 4.47 13.31 -57.51
C LYS A 299 5.47 12.59 -58.42
N SER A 300 5.04 11.73 -59.36
CA SER A 300 5.98 11.10 -60.30
C SER A 300 6.36 12.04 -61.44
N SER A 301 5.42 12.83 -61.95
CA SER A 301 5.67 13.81 -63.04
C SER A 301 6.57 14.98 -62.62
N ALA A 302 6.64 15.30 -61.32
CA ALA A 302 7.47 16.40 -60.81
C ALA A 302 8.97 16.04 -60.68
N LYS A 303 9.35 14.75 -60.74
CA LYS A 303 10.70 14.30 -60.39
C LYS A 303 11.66 14.12 -61.60
N SER A 304 11.18 14.32 -62.82
CA SER A 304 11.97 14.24 -64.06
C SER A 304 12.43 15.59 -64.61
N GLY A 305 12.01 16.71 -64.01
CA GLY A 305 12.13 18.05 -64.61
C GLY A 305 13.20 19.00 -64.04
N LYS A 306 14.13 18.54 -63.20
CA LYS A 306 15.16 19.41 -62.59
C LYS A 306 16.52 18.72 -62.42
N SER A 307 17.38 18.89 -63.42
CA SER A 307 18.81 18.51 -63.38
C SER A 307 19.63 19.37 -64.34
N ALA A 308 19.87 20.64 -64.00
CA ALA A 308 20.84 21.51 -64.64
C ALA A 308 21.19 22.70 -63.74
N LYS A 309 22.50 22.97 -63.57
CA LYS A 309 23.11 24.15 -62.92
C LYS A 309 22.84 24.33 -61.41
N ASP A 310 23.71 24.96 -60.62
CA ASP A 310 25.04 25.56 -60.90
C ASP A 310 26.07 25.18 -59.81
N GLY A 311 27.34 25.57 -59.94
CA GLY A 311 28.44 25.04 -59.11
C GLY A 311 29.42 26.05 -58.46
N SER A 312 30.37 25.50 -57.68
CA SER A 312 31.52 26.16 -56.98
C SER A 312 31.15 27.06 -55.78
N ARG A 313 31.74 26.92 -54.58
CA ARG A 313 33.18 27.01 -54.24
C ARG A 313 33.56 26.32 -52.90
N SER A 314 34.86 26.04 -52.77
CA SER A 314 35.69 25.80 -51.56
C SER A 314 35.25 26.48 -50.25
N GLY A 315 35.49 25.95 -49.04
CA GLY A 315 36.26 24.77 -48.58
C GLY A 315 36.06 24.55 -47.05
N ALA A 316 36.88 23.85 -46.25
CA ALA A 316 38.13 23.12 -46.50
C ALA A 316 38.28 21.89 -45.54
N LYS A 317 39.22 21.89 -44.56
CA LYS A 317 39.45 20.82 -43.54
C LYS A 317 40.13 21.36 -42.25
N ALA A 318 39.81 20.80 -41.07
CA ALA A 318 40.77 20.48 -39.99
C ALA A 318 40.10 19.74 -38.79
N ASP A 319 40.85 18.81 -38.19
CA ASP A 319 40.63 17.99 -36.97
C ASP A 319 42.02 17.36 -36.65
N PRO A 320 42.41 16.82 -35.45
CA PRO A 320 41.74 16.70 -34.14
C PRO A 320 42.67 17.02 -32.91
N ALA A 321 42.24 16.60 -31.70
CA ALA A 321 43.02 15.86 -30.67
C ALA A 321 43.33 16.46 -29.25
N LYS A 322 42.95 15.65 -28.24
CA LYS A 322 43.64 15.26 -26.96
C LYS A 322 44.36 16.29 -26.03
N LYS A 323 43.89 16.33 -24.77
CA LYS A 323 44.65 16.19 -23.49
C LYS A 323 43.67 15.92 -22.33
N SER A 324 43.85 15.11 -21.27
CA SER A 324 44.89 14.18 -20.74
C SER A 324 45.93 14.68 -19.69
N ALA A 325 45.53 14.64 -18.41
CA ALA A 325 46.36 14.43 -17.20
C ALA A 325 45.41 13.94 -16.05
N SER A 326 45.73 13.17 -14.98
CA SER A 326 46.95 12.52 -14.42
C SER A 326 47.65 13.18 -13.20
N ASP A 327 47.16 12.87 -12.00
CA ASP A 327 47.78 12.97 -10.65
C ASP A 327 47.07 11.88 -9.78
N GLN A 328 47.63 11.09 -8.85
CA GLN A 328 48.72 11.22 -7.87
C GLN A 328 48.46 12.29 -6.79
N GLY A 329 48.52 12.01 -5.48
CA GLY A 329 48.53 10.71 -4.77
C GLY A 329 49.41 10.73 -3.53
N GLU A 330 48.85 10.54 -2.34
CA GLU A 330 49.65 10.35 -1.12
C GLU A 330 48.89 9.57 -0.04
N SER A 331 49.63 8.92 0.86
CA SER A 331 49.11 8.09 1.95
C SER A 331 49.91 8.30 3.22
N VAL A 332 49.24 8.62 4.33
CA VAL A 332 49.88 8.67 5.65
C VAL A 332 49.18 7.68 6.58
N THR A 333 49.96 6.73 7.08
CA THR A 333 49.58 5.89 8.23
C THR A 333 50.29 6.44 9.45
N GLU A 334 49.56 6.59 10.56
CA GLU A 334 50.17 6.35 11.87
C GLU A 334 49.09 5.96 12.90
N ALA A 335 49.52 5.26 13.94
CA ALA A 335 48.67 4.78 15.01
C ALA A 335 49.42 4.86 16.33
N ARG A 336 48.73 5.21 17.43
CA ARG A 336 49.24 4.93 18.77
C ARG A 336 48.15 4.82 19.82
N ASN A 337 48.36 3.89 20.73
CA ASN A 337 47.51 3.63 21.87
C ASN A 337 47.62 4.77 22.90
N HIS A 338 46.58 4.94 23.70
CA HIS A 338 46.77 5.09 25.14
C HIS A 338 45.74 4.25 25.90
N ALA A 339 46.22 3.51 26.90
CA ALA A 339 45.39 2.81 27.85
C ALA A 339 45.62 3.46 29.22
N GLY A 340 44.54 3.90 29.88
CA GLY A 340 44.55 4.35 31.26
C GLY A 340 43.65 3.43 32.08
N LYS A 341 44.20 2.83 33.13
CA LYS A 341 43.42 2.21 34.21
C LYS A 341 43.34 3.22 35.35
N GLU A 342 42.15 3.40 35.88
CA GLU A 342 41.85 3.27 37.31
C GLU A 342 40.55 2.46 37.43
#